data_AF-A0A4S8L134-F1
#
_entry.id   AF-A0A4S8L134-F1
#
_cell.length_a   1.000
_cell.length_b   1.000
_cell.length_c   1.000
_cell.angle_alpha   90.00
_cell.angle_beta   90.00
_cell.angle_gamma   90.00
#
_symmetry.space_group_name_H-M   'P 1'
#
loop_
_entity.id
_entity.type
_entity.pdbx_description
1 polymer ?
#
loop_
_entity_poly.entity_id
_entity_poly.type
_entity_poly.pdbx_seq_one_letter_code
_entity_poly.pdbx_strand_id
1 'polypeptide(L)' 'LYLPPYSPDFNPIELAFSAIKAYVRRAGVLGRDEHGNDDCYVYIHLLEAAYSVTSASAMGWFHHCGYL' A
#
# COMPACT_ATOMS: atom_id res chain seq x y z
N LEU A 1 3.34 -21.04 -6.99
CA LEU A 1 2.70 -20.31 -8.10
C LEU A 1 3.78 -19.48 -8.79
N TYR A 2 3.90 -19.54 -10.11
CA TYR A 2 4.96 -18.85 -10.86
C TYR A 2 4.50 -17.45 -11.27
N LEU A 3 5.29 -16.42 -10.97
CA LEU A 3 5.06 -15.04 -11.41
C LEU A 3 6.08 -14.71 -12.52
N PRO A 4 5.66 -14.47 -13.76
CA PRO A 4 6.58 -14.07 -14.81
C PRO A 4 7.23 -12.71 -14.50
N PRO A 5 8.47 -12.46 -14.96
CA PRO A 5 9.09 -11.15 -14.85
C PRO A 5 8.21 -10.03 -15.43
N TYR A 6 8.30 -8.83 -14.84
CA TYR A 6 7.56 -7.64 -15.28
C TYR A 6 6.04 -7.81 -15.40
N SER A 7 5.46 -8.67 -14.56
CA SER A 7 4.01 -8.87 -14.51
C SER A 7 3.38 -8.30 -13.24
N PRO A 8 3.45 -6.96 -13.02
CA PRO A 8 2.92 -6.34 -11.81
C PRO A 8 1.41 -6.54 -11.67
N ASP A 9 0.70 -6.70 -12.80
CA ASP A 9 -0.75 -6.91 -12.83
C ASP A 9 -1.17 -8.24 -12.16
N PHE A 10 -0.25 -9.21 -12.09
CA PHE A 10 -0.47 -10.48 -11.39
C PHE A 10 0.10 -10.49 -9.96
N ASN A 11 0.51 -9.34 -9.41
CA ASN A 11 1.09 -9.26 -8.07
C ASN A 11 0.23 -8.41 -7.11
N PRO A 12 -0.58 -9.03 -6.23
CA PRO A 12 -1.50 -8.34 -5.32
C PRO A 12 -0.84 -7.31 -4.41
N ILE A 13 0.46 -7.45 -4.10
CA ILE A 13 1.17 -6.47 -3.28
C ILE A 13 1.27 -5.10 -3.97
N GLU A 14 1.28 -5.05 -5.30
CA GLU A 14 1.30 -3.79 -6.05
C GLU A 14 0.00 -3.00 -5.83
N LEU A 15 -1.14 -3.69 -5.78
CA LEU A 15 -2.44 -3.10 -5.46
C LEU A 15 -2.47 -2.61 -4.01
N ALA A 16 -1.92 -3.38 -3.07
CA ALA A 16 -1.80 -2.98 -1.67
C ALA A 16 -0.94 -1.72 -1.51
N PHE A 17 0.25 -1.66 -2.13
CA PHE A 17 1.10 -0.47 -2.11
C PHE A 17 0.45 0.71 -2.81
N SER A 18 -0.30 0.50 -3.89
CA SER A 18 -1.08 1.55 -4.54
C SER A 18 -2.12 2.15 -3.59
N ALA A 19 -2.86 1.31 -2.85
CA ALA A 19 -3.83 1.75 -1.85
C ALA A 19 -3.18 2.52 -0.68
N ILE A 20 -2.07 2.02 -0.13
CA ILE A 20 -1.32 2.70 0.94
C ILE A 20 -0.82 4.07 0.46
N LYS A 21 -0.21 4.15 -0.73
CA LYS A 21 0.23 5.43 -1.32
C LYS A 21 -0.94 6.40 -1.53
N ALA A 22 -2.09 5.89 -1.97
CA ALA A 22 -3.29 6.71 -2.16
C ALA A 22 -3.83 7.25 -0.82
N TYR A 23 -3.81 6.44 0.24
CA TYR A 23 -4.18 6.84 1.59
C TYR A 23 -3.29 7.99 2.08
N VAL A 24 -1.97 7.81 2.05
CA VAL A 24 -0.99 8.81 2.50
C VAL A 24 -1.17 10.13 1.74
N ARG A 25 -1.29 10.06 0.40
CA ARG A 25 -1.51 11.26 -0.45
C ARG A 25 -2.82 11.97 -0.14
N ARG A 26 -3.90 11.23 0.14
CA ARG A 26 -5.20 11.80 0.50
C ARG A 26 -5.15 12.47 1.87
N ALA A 27 -4.43 11.88 2.82
CA ALA A 27 -4.26 12.44 4.14
C ALA A 27 -3.34 13.68 4.14
N GLY A 28 -2.54 13.89 3.09
CA GLY A 28 -1.60 15.00 3.01
C GLY A 28 -0.46 14.89 4.02
N VAL A 29 -0.12 13.66 4.40
CA VAL A 29 0.98 13.36 5.35
C VAL A 29 2.23 12.93 4.57
N LEU A 30 3.40 13.05 5.20
CA LEU A 30 4.70 12.68 4.63
C LEU A 30 5.15 13.51 3.41
N GLY A 31 4.74 14.78 3.32
CA GLY A 31 5.33 15.74 2.39
C GLY A 31 6.77 16.13 2.76
N ARG A 32 7.48 16.75 1.80
CA ARG A 32 8.95 16.93 1.87
C ARG A 32 9.47 17.84 2.99
N ASP A 33 8.63 18.71 3.57
CA ASP A 33 9.09 19.86 4.36
C ASP A 33 8.54 19.92 5.80
N GLU A 34 7.70 18.96 6.21
CA GLU A 34 6.83 19.13 7.38
C GLU A 34 7.27 18.36 8.63
N HIS A 35 8.21 17.43 8.48
CA HIS A 35 8.63 16.54 9.56
C HIS A 35 10.14 16.73 9.71
N GLY A 36 10.59 17.14 10.90
CA GLY A 36 12.01 17.19 11.21
C GLY A 36 12.67 15.80 11.08
N ASN A 37 13.87 15.63 11.63
CA ASN A 37 14.60 14.35 11.57
C ASN A 37 13.99 13.25 12.48
N ASP A 38 12.67 13.27 12.70
CA ASP A 38 11.92 12.33 13.53
C ASP A 38 11.23 11.28 12.66
N ASP A 39 11.89 10.13 12.54
CA ASP A 39 11.34 8.98 11.82
C ASP A 39 10.03 8.45 12.43
N CYS A 40 9.73 8.76 13.70
CA CYS A 40 8.52 8.29 14.38
C CYS A 40 7.24 8.74 13.64
N TYR A 41 7.23 9.98 13.14
CA TYR A 41 6.13 10.49 12.34
C TYR A 41 5.91 9.66 11.07
N VAL A 42 7.00 9.30 10.38
CA VAL A 42 6.96 8.46 9.18
C VAL A 42 6.40 7.08 9.50
N TYR A 43 6.90 6.44 10.57
CA TYR A 43 6.44 5.12 10.96
C TYR A 43 4.96 5.10 11.33
N ILE A 44 4.48 6.06 12.13
CA ILE A 44 3.07 6.10 12.56
C ILE A 44 2.14 6.18 11.35
N HIS A 45 2.37 7.11 10.43
CA HIS A 45 1.47 7.29 9.29
C HIS A 45 1.56 6.17 8.25
N LEU A 46 2.73 5.56 8.07
CA LEU A 46 2.83 4.34 7.24
C LEU A 46 2.10 3.16 7.89
N LEU A 47 2.18 3.00 9.21
CA LEU A 47 1.44 1.96 9.93
C LEU A 47 -0.07 2.20 9.83
N GLU A 48 -0.56 3.41 10.06
CA GLU A 48 -1.98 3.75 9.89
C GLU A 48 -2.49 3.41 8.48
N ALA A 49 -1.72 3.79 7.45
CA ALA A 49 -2.06 3.48 6.07
C ALA A 49 -2.05 1.97 5.79
N ALA A 50 -1.06 1.23 6.32
CA ALA A 50 -1.00 -0.22 6.17
C ALA A 50 -2.17 -0.92 6.89
N TYR A 51 -2.52 -0.50 8.10
CA TYR A 51 -3.65 -1.04 8.87
C TYR A 51 -5.02 -0.65 8.30
N SER A 52 -5.09 0.35 7.41
CA SER A 52 -6.33 0.65 6.67
C SER A 52 -6.70 -0.42 5.63
N VAL A 53 -5.77 -1.31 5.28
CA VAL A 53 -6.01 -2.42 4.35
C VAL A 53 -6.86 -3.49 5.02
N THR A 54 -8.07 -3.68 4.51
CA THR A 54 -9.01 -4.69 5.02
C THR A 54 -8.79 -6.06 4.36
N SER A 55 -9.27 -7.12 5.03
CA SER A 55 -9.31 -8.47 4.46
C SER A 55 -10.16 -8.54 3.18
N ALA A 56 -11.24 -7.76 3.09
CA ALA A 56 -12.07 -7.68 1.89
C ALA A 56 -11.31 -7.05 0.71
N SER A 57 -10.55 -5.98 0.95
CA SER A 57 -9.67 -5.39 -0.06
C SER A 57 -8.63 -6.40 -0.55
N ALA A 58 -7.97 -7.09 0.39
CA ALA A 58 -6.98 -8.12 0.05
C ALA A 58 -7.59 -9.22 -0.81
N MET A 59 -8.74 -9.78 -0.41
CA MET A 59 -9.45 -10.80 -1.19
C MET A 59 -9.79 -10.31 -2.60
N GLY A 60 -10.28 -9.08 -2.74
CA GLY A 60 -10.56 -8.47 -4.04
C GLY A 60 -9.32 -8.35 -4.93
N TRP A 61 -8.16 -8.05 -4.35
CA TRP A 61 -6.89 -7.99 -5.09
C TRP A 61 -6.39 -9.36 -5.53
N PHE A 62 -6.50 -10.38 -4.68
CA PHE A 62 -6.18 -11.76 -5.08
C PHE A 62 -7.09 -12.25 -6.22
N HIS A 63 -8.39 -11.94 -6.17
CA HIS A 63 -9.31 -12.23 -7.27
C HIS A 63 -8.96 -11.43 -8.54
N HIS A 64 -8.63 -10.14 -8.41
CA HIS A 64 -8.21 -9.31 -9.55
C HIS A 64 -6.97 -9.86 -10.25
N CYS A 65 -6.00 -10.40 -9.50
CA CYS A 65 -4.80 -11.03 -10.05
C CYS A 65 -5.02 -12.47 -10.55
N GLY A 66 -6.22 -13.03 -10.45
CA GLY A 66 -6.55 -14.38 -10.93
C GLY A 66 -6.12 -15.52 -10.01
N TYR A 67 -5.97 -15.28 -8.72
CA TYR A 67 -5.58 -16.30 -7.72
C TYR A 67 -6.74 -16.96 -6.98
N LEU A 68 -7.96 -16.44 -7.16
CA LEU A 68 -9.20 -16.96 -6.58
C LEU A 68 -10.24 -17.17 -7.67
#